data_AF-A0A3D0PF31-F1
#
_entry.id   AF-A0A3D0PF31-F1
#
_cell.length_a   1.000
_cell.length_b   1.000
_cell.length_c   1.000
_cell.angle_alpha   90.00
_cell.angle_beta   90.00
_cell.angle_gamma   90.00
#
_symmetry.space_group_name_H-M   'P 1'
#
loop_
_entity.id
_entity.type
_entity.pdbx_description
1 polymer ?
#
loop_
_entity_poly.entity_id
_entity_poly.type
_entity_poly.pdbx_seq_one_letter_code
_entity_poly.pdbx_strand_id
1 'polypeptide(L)'
;NDKRILYCTDEAGQAGALALWQGQGAEVLLADTFIDTQFIPWLEYRHEELKFQRVDAELDDSLQDKDSGVTDAEGKDSSESLRDLFKASLDNDKVTIQVQALKGDNAPAALILLPEQMRRMNDMGALMEQRLPGLPDHHVLLINRRHRLVEGMQKLAAGSVIAGGGASSPSQQLAEQLSRHVYEMAKLSVGGLEPNELAGFQQRSCDLMGELMNRGL
;
A
#
# COMPACT_ATOMS: atom_id res chain seq x y z
N ASN A 1 -28.07 4.39 -3.53
CA ASN A 1 -27.35 5.65 -3.23
C ASN A 1 -27.08 5.68 -1.73
N ASP A 2 -26.16 4.83 -1.28
CA ASP A 2 -25.67 4.91 0.09
C ASP A 2 -24.72 6.09 0.17
N LYS A 3 -24.97 7.02 1.10
CA LYS A 3 -24.09 8.16 1.32
C LYS A 3 -22.90 7.63 2.11
N ARG A 4 -21.82 7.32 1.39
CA ARG A 4 -20.52 6.99 1.99
C ARG A 4 -19.97 8.22 2.69
N ILE A 5 -19.61 8.07 3.95
CA ILE A 5 -18.96 9.10 4.77
C ILE A 5 -17.53 8.64 5.03
N LEU A 6 -16.56 9.45 4.62
CA LEU A 6 -15.15 9.17 4.85
C LEU A 6 -14.73 9.70 6.21
N TYR A 7 -13.95 8.91 6.93
CA TYR A 7 -13.38 9.35 8.20
C TYR A 7 -11.92 8.89 8.38
N CYS A 8 -11.21 9.57 9.27
CA CYS A 8 -9.83 9.35 9.65
C CYS A 8 -9.77 9.23 11.17
N THR A 9 -9.03 8.26 11.70
CA THR A 9 -8.83 8.10 13.15
C THR A 9 -7.43 8.50 13.60
N ASP A 10 -6.47 8.56 12.68
CA ASP A 10 -5.09 8.97 12.95
C ASP A 10 -4.53 9.68 11.72
N GLU A 11 -4.42 11.00 11.77
CA GLU A 11 -3.91 11.79 10.65
C GLU A 11 -2.48 11.41 10.26
N ALA A 12 -1.65 10.96 11.22
CA ALA A 12 -0.27 10.63 10.97
C ALA A 12 -0.14 9.27 10.26
N GLY A 13 -0.70 8.21 10.84
CA GLY A 13 -0.67 6.86 10.26
C GLY A 13 -1.48 6.73 8.96
N GLN A 14 -2.41 7.66 8.72
CA GLN A 14 -3.29 7.63 7.54
C GLN A 14 -2.97 8.74 6.53
N ALA A 15 -1.91 9.51 6.74
CA ALA A 15 -1.55 10.67 5.94
C ALA A 15 -1.55 10.39 4.43
N GLY A 16 -1.00 9.25 4.00
CA GLY A 16 -0.93 8.89 2.59
C GLY A 16 -2.30 8.68 1.95
N ALA A 17 -3.20 7.96 2.62
CA ALA A 17 -4.56 7.74 2.15
C ALA A 17 -5.41 9.02 2.26
N LEU A 18 -5.26 9.76 3.36
CA LEU A 18 -5.93 11.03 3.60
C LEU A 18 -5.61 12.06 2.51
N ALA A 19 -4.34 12.21 2.14
CA ALA A 19 -3.91 13.13 1.09
C ALA A 19 -4.50 12.79 -0.29
N LEU A 20 -4.69 11.51 -0.59
CA LEU A 20 -5.35 11.09 -1.83
C LEU A 20 -6.81 11.53 -1.89
N TRP A 21 -7.56 11.28 -0.81
CA TRP A 21 -8.97 11.68 -0.74
C TRP A 21 -9.13 13.21 -0.78
N GLN A 22 -8.33 13.94 0.01
CA GLN A 22 -8.34 15.39 0.01
C GLN A 22 -7.92 15.98 -1.35
N GLY A 23 -6.96 15.36 -2.04
CA GLY A 23 -6.53 15.76 -3.38
C GLY A 23 -7.64 15.66 -4.44
N GLN A 24 -8.65 14.83 -4.23
CA GLN A 24 -9.85 14.75 -5.07
C GLN A 24 -11.00 15.66 -4.59
N GLY A 25 -10.75 16.49 -3.58
CA GLY A 25 -11.76 17.37 -2.99
C GLY A 25 -12.77 16.66 -2.09
N ALA A 26 -12.46 15.45 -1.61
CA ALA A 26 -13.31 14.75 -0.65
C ALA A 26 -13.18 15.37 0.76
N GLU A 27 -14.32 15.53 1.43
CA GLU A 27 -14.36 15.90 2.84
C GLU A 27 -14.21 14.64 3.71
N VAL A 28 -13.35 14.72 4.73
CA VAL A 28 -13.05 13.61 5.63
C VAL A 28 -13.27 14.06 7.07
N LEU A 29 -14.03 13.28 7.82
CA LEU A 29 -14.26 13.51 9.25
C LEU A 29 -13.05 13.03 10.07
N LEU A 30 -12.59 13.85 11.01
CA LEU A 30 -11.63 13.41 12.02
C LEU A 30 -12.40 12.78 13.19
N ALA A 31 -12.09 11.53 13.48
CA ALA A 31 -12.72 10.69 14.49
C ALA A 31 -11.61 10.00 15.31
N ASP A 32 -10.83 10.81 16.02
CA ASP A 32 -9.62 10.44 16.76
C ASP A 32 -9.89 10.14 18.24
N THR A 33 -11.15 10.23 18.68
CA THR A 33 -11.50 10.02 20.09
C THR A 33 -11.89 8.58 20.37
N PHE A 34 -11.66 8.13 21.61
CA PHE A 34 -11.97 6.76 22.01
C PHE A 34 -13.45 6.38 21.83
N ILE A 35 -14.37 7.34 21.96
CA ILE A 35 -15.80 7.08 21.81
C ILE A 35 -16.19 6.86 20.35
N ASP A 36 -15.43 7.39 19.39
CA ASP A 36 -15.76 7.34 17.96
C ASP A 36 -15.78 5.91 17.42
N THR A 37 -14.90 5.05 17.93
CA THR A 37 -14.82 3.63 17.56
C THR A 37 -16.13 2.88 17.81
N GLN A 38 -16.89 3.25 18.83
CA GLN A 38 -18.20 2.67 19.14
C GLN A 38 -19.35 3.51 18.58
N PHE A 39 -19.16 4.83 18.49
CA PHE A 39 -20.17 5.76 18.03
C PHE A 39 -20.47 5.59 16.53
N ILE A 40 -19.44 5.39 15.69
CA ILE A 40 -19.61 5.20 14.25
C ILE A 40 -20.47 3.96 13.93
N PRO A 41 -20.14 2.74 14.43
CA PRO A 41 -21.00 1.57 14.23
C PRO A 41 -22.42 1.75 14.80
N TRP A 42 -22.54 2.44 15.93
CA TRP A 42 -23.85 2.74 16.52
C TRP A 42 -24.68 3.68 15.63
N LEU A 43 -24.04 4.66 14.99
CA LEU A 43 -24.70 5.59 14.10
C LEU A 43 -25.17 4.90 12.81
N GLU A 44 -24.34 4.03 12.23
CA GLU A 44 -24.71 3.16 11.09
C GLU A 44 -25.87 2.20 11.44
N TYR A 45 -25.89 1.68 12.67
CA TYR A 45 -26.98 0.82 13.14
C TYR A 45 -28.30 1.59 13.25
N ARG A 46 -28.25 2.87 13.63
CA ARG A 46 -29.44 3.72 13.76
C ARG A 46 -29.89 4.33 12.43
N HIS A 47 -28.97 4.49 11.49
CA HIS A 47 -29.15 5.12 10.18
C HIS A 47 -28.59 4.19 9.09
N GLU A 48 -29.40 3.23 8.66
CA GLU A 48 -28.98 2.19 7.70
C GLU A 48 -28.52 2.77 6.34
N GLU A 49 -28.94 3.99 6.01
CA GLU A 49 -28.55 4.74 4.81
C GLU A 49 -27.13 5.32 4.85
N LEU A 50 -26.53 5.37 6.04
CA LEU A 50 -25.19 5.89 6.26
C LEU A 50 -24.19 4.74 6.32
N LYS A 51 -23.09 4.88 5.58
CA LYS A 51 -21.96 3.94 5.59
C LYS A 51 -20.69 4.72 5.81
N PHE A 52 -20.02 4.45 6.92
CA PHE A 52 -18.75 5.04 7.27
C PHE A 52 -17.63 4.16 6.77
N GLN A 53 -16.63 4.80 6.20
CA GLN A 53 -15.46 4.12 5.67
C GLN A 53 -14.21 4.90 6.06
N ARG A 54 -13.24 4.20 6.63
CA ARG A 54 -11.96 4.81 6.94
C ARG A 54 -11.18 5.07 5.65
N VAL A 55 -10.43 6.17 5.60
CA VAL A 55 -9.67 6.58 4.41
C VAL A 55 -8.72 5.50 3.88
N ASP A 56 -8.24 4.62 4.77
CA ASP A 56 -7.29 3.54 4.50
C ASP A 56 -7.95 2.14 4.41
N ALA A 57 -9.27 2.11 4.21
CA ALA A 57 -10.02 0.86 4.12
C ALA A 57 -10.01 0.25 2.71
N GLU A 58 -10.67 0.91 1.78
CA GLU A 58 -10.72 0.54 0.36
C GLU A 58 -10.75 1.83 -0.46
N LEU A 59 -10.11 1.84 -1.62
CA LEU A 59 -10.21 2.97 -2.54
C LEU A 59 -11.33 2.71 -3.54
N ASP A 60 -12.03 3.78 -3.90
CA ASP A 60 -13.12 3.73 -4.86
C ASP A 60 -12.65 3.95 -6.30
N ASP A 61 -13.50 3.62 -7.27
CA ASP A 61 -13.29 3.85 -8.70
C ASP A 61 -12.97 5.33 -9.02
N SER A 62 -13.44 6.25 -8.17
CA SER A 62 -13.15 7.69 -8.29
C SER A 62 -11.65 8.01 -8.19
N LEU A 63 -10.93 7.30 -7.33
CA LEU A 63 -9.48 7.44 -7.14
C LEU A 63 -8.65 6.68 -8.16
N GLN A 64 -9.27 5.73 -8.87
CA GLN A 64 -8.64 5.01 -9.96
C GLN A 64 -8.65 5.84 -11.23
N ASP A 65 -7.50 5.85 -11.90
CA ASP A 65 -7.46 6.30 -13.29
C ASP A 65 -7.90 5.17 -14.20
N LYS A 66 -8.92 5.43 -15.02
CA LYS A 66 -9.46 4.47 -16.01
C LYS A 66 -8.57 4.40 -17.24
N ASP A 67 -7.26 4.32 -17.02
CA ASP A 67 -6.31 4.22 -18.09
C ASP A 67 -6.31 2.78 -18.59
N SER A 68 -6.83 2.57 -19.80
CA SER A 68 -6.94 1.27 -20.46
C SER A 68 -5.55 0.62 -20.53
N GLY A 69 -5.43 -0.57 -19.94
CA GLY A 69 -4.21 -1.37 -19.77
C GLY A 69 -3.02 -0.98 -20.66
N VAL A 70 -1.96 -0.50 -20.03
CA VAL A 70 -0.66 -0.33 -20.70
C VAL A 70 -0.07 -1.73 -20.80
N THR A 71 -0.05 -2.28 -22.01
CA THR A 71 0.63 -3.55 -22.30
C THR A 71 2.13 -3.29 -22.35
N ASP A 72 2.91 -4.17 -21.74
CA ASP A 72 4.38 -4.12 -21.86
C ASP A 72 4.80 -4.42 -23.32
N ALA A 73 6.07 -4.20 -23.67
CA ALA A 73 6.62 -4.47 -25.00
C ALA A 73 6.42 -5.93 -25.47
N GLU A 74 6.15 -6.84 -24.54
CA GLU A 74 5.89 -8.27 -24.75
C GLU A 74 4.39 -8.63 -24.80
N GLY A 75 3.49 -7.64 -24.74
CA GLY A 75 2.03 -7.86 -24.77
C GLY A 75 1.43 -8.42 -23.49
N LYS A 76 2.23 -8.54 -22.42
CA LYS A 76 1.77 -8.90 -21.06
C LYS A 76 1.14 -7.68 -20.39
N ASP A 77 0.10 -7.88 -19.58
CA ASP A 77 -0.44 -6.80 -18.74
C ASP A 77 0.65 -6.37 -17.76
N SER A 78 1.07 -5.10 -17.85
CA SER A 78 2.02 -4.46 -16.92
C SER A 78 1.63 -4.66 -15.46
N SER A 79 0.32 -4.79 -15.20
CA SER A 79 -0.22 -5.03 -13.87
C SER A 79 0.10 -6.44 -13.35
N GLU A 80 0.09 -7.44 -14.23
CA GLU A 80 0.43 -8.82 -13.88
C GLU A 80 1.94 -8.96 -13.63
N SER A 81 2.79 -8.35 -14.47
CA SER A 81 4.24 -8.42 -14.28
C SER A 81 4.69 -7.76 -12.98
N LEU A 82 4.11 -6.61 -12.63
CA LEU A 82 4.32 -5.97 -11.34
C LEU A 82 3.83 -6.84 -10.18
N ARG A 83 2.66 -7.46 -10.30
CA ARG A 83 2.13 -8.35 -9.27
C ARG A 83 3.06 -9.53 -9.01
N ASP A 84 3.58 -10.15 -10.06
CA ASP A 84 4.52 -11.27 -9.97
C ASP A 84 5.84 -10.84 -9.33
N LEU A 85 6.38 -9.67 -9.71
CA LEU A 85 7.61 -9.10 -9.14
C LEU A 85 7.47 -8.88 -7.63
N PHE A 86 6.38 -8.23 -7.20
CA PHE A 86 6.13 -8.00 -5.78
C PHE A 86 5.93 -9.33 -5.04
N LYS A 87 5.20 -10.29 -5.61
CA LYS A 87 4.98 -11.60 -4.98
C LYS A 87 6.29 -12.35 -4.77
N ALA A 88 7.17 -12.38 -5.78
CA ALA A 88 8.48 -13.00 -5.69
C ALA A 88 9.40 -12.31 -4.67
N SER A 89 9.36 -10.97 -4.61
CA SER A 89 10.21 -10.20 -3.69
C SER A 89 9.83 -10.33 -2.21
N LEU A 90 8.53 -10.52 -1.93
CA LEU A 90 7.99 -10.53 -0.58
C LEU A 90 7.99 -11.91 0.07
N ASP A 91 7.82 -12.97 -0.74
CA ASP A 91 7.72 -14.36 -0.27
C ASP A 91 6.73 -14.52 0.92
N ASN A 92 5.60 -13.81 0.83
CA ASN A 92 4.59 -13.79 1.89
C ASN A 92 3.18 -13.91 1.28
N ASP A 93 2.62 -15.12 1.37
CA ASP A 93 1.28 -15.43 0.84
C ASP A 93 0.14 -14.75 1.61
N LYS A 94 0.41 -14.12 2.76
CA LYS A 94 -0.61 -13.41 3.54
C LYS A 94 -0.93 -12.03 2.95
N VAL A 95 -0.04 -11.48 2.12
CA VAL A 95 -0.19 -10.16 1.50
C VAL A 95 -0.92 -10.28 0.17
N THR A 96 -2.08 -9.63 0.07
CA THR A 96 -2.81 -9.55 -1.20
C THR A 96 -2.32 -8.36 -2.01
N ILE A 97 -1.62 -8.62 -3.11
CA ILE A 97 -1.11 -7.56 -3.99
C ILE A 97 -2.21 -7.12 -4.96
N GLN A 98 -2.49 -5.82 -4.98
CA GLN A 98 -3.35 -5.16 -5.96
C GLN A 98 -2.52 -4.11 -6.70
N VAL A 99 -2.69 -3.99 -8.02
CA VAL A 99 -2.02 -2.98 -8.83
C VAL A 99 -3.09 -2.07 -9.42
N GLN A 100 -3.01 -0.78 -9.15
CA GLN A 100 -3.96 0.21 -9.68
C GLN A 100 -3.20 1.48 -10.12
N ALA A 101 -3.79 2.24 -11.04
CA ALA A 101 -3.34 3.61 -11.32
C ALA A 101 -4.07 4.55 -10.38
N LEU A 102 -3.34 5.21 -9.48
CA LEU A 102 -3.91 6.23 -8.61
C LEU A 102 -3.85 7.60 -9.27
N LYS A 103 -4.92 8.38 -9.09
CA LYS A 103 -4.94 9.79 -9.50
C LYS A 103 -4.24 10.67 -8.47
N GLY A 104 -3.55 11.70 -8.97
CA GLY A 104 -2.88 12.71 -8.17
C GLY A 104 -1.36 12.59 -8.24
N ASP A 105 -0.67 13.71 -8.46
CA ASP A 105 0.78 13.75 -8.69
C ASP A 105 1.60 13.35 -7.46
N ASN A 106 1.02 13.48 -6.26
CA ASN A 106 1.65 13.12 -4.99
C ASN A 106 1.17 11.78 -4.42
N ALA A 107 0.49 10.95 -5.24
CA ALA A 107 0.07 9.64 -4.83
C ALA A 107 1.29 8.76 -4.46
N PRO A 108 1.31 8.10 -3.30
CA PRO A 108 2.44 7.27 -2.89
C PRO A 108 2.65 6.08 -3.84
N ALA A 109 3.86 5.52 -3.82
CA ALA A 109 4.23 4.36 -4.63
C ALA A 109 3.44 3.10 -4.25
N ALA A 110 3.15 2.94 -2.97
CA ALA A 110 2.34 1.86 -2.43
C ALA A 110 1.56 2.30 -1.20
N LEU A 111 0.43 1.64 -0.96
CA LEU A 111 -0.43 1.83 0.21
C LEU A 111 -0.81 0.48 0.79
N ILE A 112 -0.96 0.43 2.11
CA ILE A 112 -1.57 -0.71 2.77
C ILE A 112 -3.03 -0.39 3.04
N LEU A 113 -3.90 -1.22 2.47
CA LEU A 113 -5.33 -1.15 2.63
C LEU A 113 -5.80 -2.34 3.47
N LEU A 114 -6.83 -2.11 4.26
CA LEU A 114 -7.44 -3.17 5.05
C LEU A 114 -8.95 -2.92 5.09
N PRO A 115 -9.77 -3.87 4.63
CA PRO A 115 -11.22 -3.70 4.60
C PRO A 115 -11.77 -3.20 5.94
N GLU A 116 -12.73 -2.28 5.87
CA GLU A 116 -13.28 -1.58 7.03
C GLU A 116 -13.70 -2.54 8.15
N GLN A 117 -14.38 -3.63 7.77
CA GLN A 117 -14.83 -4.65 8.72
C GLN A 117 -13.66 -5.36 9.42
N MET A 118 -12.61 -5.71 8.67
CA MET A 118 -11.40 -6.34 9.22
C MET A 118 -10.67 -5.40 10.17
N ARG A 119 -10.65 -4.12 9.81
CA ARG A 119 -10.00 -3.05 10.56
C ARG A 119 -10.70 -2.80 11.90
N ARG A 120 -12.04 -2.68 11.91
CA ARG A 120 -12.82 -2.60 13.15
C ARG A 120 -12.68 -3.85 14.01
N MET A 121 -12.63 -5.03 13.40
CA MET A 121 -12.42 -6.29 14.12
C MET A 121 -11.02 -6.33 14.78
N ASN A 122 -9.99 -5.85 14.07
CA ASN A 122 -8.63 -5.73 14.61
C ASN A 122 -8.56 -4.72 15.76
N ASP A 123 -9.20 -3.55 15.61
CA ASP A 123 -9.26 -2.51 16.65
C ASP A 123 -9.97 -3.03 17.91
N MET A 124 -11.05 -3.82 17.75
CA MET A 124 -11.73 -4.50 18.87
C MET A 124 -10.88 -5.57 19.53
N GLY A 125 -10.18 -6.40 18.73
CA GLY A 125 -9.27 -7.43 19.25
C GLY A 125 -8.13 -6.82 20.06
N ALA A 126 -7.50 -5.78 19.53
CA ALA A 126 -6.42 -5.06 20.20
C ALA A 126 -6.88 -4.45 21.53
N LEU A 127 -8.09 -3.86 21.57
CA LEU A 127 -8.68 -3.33 22.80
C LEU A 127 -8.93 -4.41 23.86
N MET A 128 -9.41 -5.59 23.46
CA MET A 128 -9.62 -6.74 24.35
C MET A 128 -8.30 -7.28 24.91
N GLU A 129 -7.25 -7.31 24.09
CA GLU A 129 -5.90 -7.74 24.50
C GLU A 129 -5.10 -6.65 25.23
N GLN A 130 -5.66 -5.44 25.39
CA GLN A 130 -4.96 -4.26 25.92
C GLN A 130 -3.66 -3.94 25.16
N ARG A 131 -3.67 -4.18 23.85
CA ARG A 131 -2.57 -3.90 22.93
C ARG A 131 -2.93 -2.75 22.00
N LEU A 132 -1.89 -2.12 21.44
CA LEU A 132 -2.08 -1.16 20.37
C LEU A 132 -2.52 -1.90 19.10
N PRO A 133 -3.47 -1.36 18.32
CA PRO A 133 -3.84 -1.94 17.04
C PRO A 133 -2.63 -1.94 16.11
N GLY A 134 -2.18 -3.14 15.72
CA GLY A 134 -1.10 -3.33 14.75
C GLY A 134 -1.63 -3.64 13.35
N LEU A 135 -0.75 -3.67 12.36
CA LEU A 135 -1.11 -4.14 11.02
C LEU A 135 -1.39 -5.65 11.06
N PRO A 136 -2.57 -6.14 10.62
CA PRO A 136 -2.83 -7.57 10.57
C PRO A 136 -1.92 -8.30 9.59
N ASP A 137 -1.66 -9.56 9.91
CA ASP A 137 -0.94 -10.52 9.06
C ASP A 137 -1.47 -10.55 7.62
N HIS A 138 -2.80 -10.56 7.48
CA HIS A 138 -3.49 -10.49 6.19
C HIS A 138 -3.91 -9.05 5.89
N HIS A 139 -3.31 -8.47 4.87
CA HIS A 139 -3.62 -7.12 4.41
C HIS A 139 -3.43 -6.99 2.90
N VAL A 140 -3.98 -5.91 2.34
CA VAL A 140 -3.88 -5.62 0.92
C VAL A 140 -2.73 -4.62 0.72
N LEU A 141 -1.78 -4.96 -0.14
CA LEU A 141 -0.77 -4.04 -0.63
C LEU A 141 -1.21 -3.51 -1.99
N LEU A 142 -1.58 -2.24 -2.04
CA LEU A 142 -1.89 -1.54 -3.26
C LEU A 142 -0.64 -0.90 -3.83
N ILE A 143 -0.29 -1.23 -5.08
CA ILE A 143 0.83 -0.66 -5.82
C ILE A 143 0.31 0.35 -6.85
N ASN A 144 0.86 1.56 -6.82
CA ASN A 144 0.51 2.62 -7.74
C ASN A 144 1.36 2.57 -9.01
N ARG A 145 0.81 2.04 -10.10
CA ARG A 145 1.54 1.89 -11.37
C ARG A 145 1.95 3.22 -12.03
N ARG A 146 1.28 4.33 -11.73
CA ARG A 146 1.63 5.67 -12.25
C ARG A 146 2.80 6.32 -11.51
N HIS A 147 3.20 5.77 -10.36
CA HIS A 147 4.29 6.35 -9.60
C HIS A 147 5.62 6.11 -10.32
N ARG A 148 6.44 7.16 -10.47
CA ARG A 148 7.71 7.11 -11.22
C ARG A 148 8.66 6.00 -10.76
N LEU A 149 8.68 5.71 -9.46
CA LEU A 149 9.47 4.60 -8.91
C LEU A 149 8.99 3.25 -9.43
N VAL A 150 7.67 3.04 -9.51
CA VAL A 150 7.07 1.77 -9.97
C VAL A 150 7.28 1.58 -11.46
N GLU A 151 7.11 2.63 -12.25
CA GLU A 151 7.46 2.61 -13.68
C GLU A 151 8.95 2.32 -13.90
N GLY A 152 9.82 2.92 -13.09
CA GLY A 152 11.27 2.69 -13.13
C GLY A 152 11.63 1.24 -12.78
N MET A 153 11.02 0.68 -11.73
CA MET A 153 11.19 -0.73 -11.36
C MET A 153 10.73 -1.68 -12.46
N GLN A 154 9.59 -1.42 -13.09
CA GLN A 154 9.10 -2.25 -14.19
C GLN A 154 10.07 -2.24 -15.36
N LYS A 155 10.58 -1.06 -15.77
CA LYS A 155 11.58 -0.94 -16.85
C LYS A 155 12.88 -1.66 -16.49
N LEU A 156 13.30 -1.58 -15.23
CA LEU A 156 14.51 -2.27 -14.74
C LEU A 156 14.34 -3.80 -14.80
N ALA A 157 13.16 -4.30 -14.44
CA ALA A 157 12.82 -5.72 -14.54
C ALA A 157 12.74 -6.18 -16.00
N ALA A 158 12.10 -5.40 -16.89
CA ALA A 158 11.99 -5.71 -18.32
C ALA A 158 13.34 -5.62 -19.07
N GLY A 159 14.24 -4.72 -18.64
CA GLY A 159 15.60 -4.58 -19.19
C GLY A 159 16.57 -5.68 -18.73
N SER A 160 16.11 -6.63 -17.91
CA SER A 160 16.87 -7.79 -17.47
C SER A 160 17.11 -8.75 -18.65
N VAL A 161 18.23 -8.57 -19.36
CA VAL A 161 18.69 -9.58 -20.33
C VAL A 161 19.05 -10.84 -19.54
N ILE A 162 18.37 -11.94 -19.85
CA ILE A 162 18.63 -13.27 -19.30
C ILE A 162 20.09 -13.63 -19.63
N ALA A 163 21.02 -13.39 -18.72
CA ALA A 163 22.37 -13.89 -18.84
C ALA A 163 22.25 -15.42 -18.75
N GLY A 164 22.52 -16.13 -19.86
CA GLY A 164 22.41 -17.58 -19.93
C GLY A 164 23.20 -18.23 -18.79
N GLY A 165 22.49 -18.81 -17.81
CA GLY A 165 23.11 -19.36 -16.61
C GLY A 165 22.21 -19.62 -15.40
N GLY A 166 20.90 -19.31 -15.43
CA GLY A 166 19.99 -19.61 -14.32
C GLY A 166 20.20 -18.76 -13.05
N ALA A 167 21.09 -17.77 -13.09
CA ALA A 167 21.24 -16.77 -12.05
C ALA A 167 20.39 -15.53 -12.39
N SER A 168 19.63 -15.01 -11.42
CA SER A 168 18.89 -13.74 -11.57
C SER A 168 19.84 -12.63 -12.01
N SER A 169 19.45 -11.84 -13.01
CA SER A 169 20.31 -10.74 -13.47
C SER A 169 20.50 -9.70 -12.35
N PRO A 170 21.61 -8.93 -12.36
CA PRO A 170 21.79 -7.84 -11.41
C PRO A 170 20.65 -6.81 -11.44
N SER A 171 20.01 -6.60 -12.60
CA SER A 171 18.86 -5.71 -12.73
C SER A 171 17.60 -6.29 -12.08
N GLN A 172 17.40 -7.61 -12.19
CA GLN A 172 16.28 -8.30 -11.56
C GLN A 172 16.42 -8.31 -10.03
N GLN A 173 17.61 -8.61 -9.51
CA GLN A 173 17.87 -8.56 -8.06
C GLN A 173 17.60 -7.16 -7.48
N LEU A 174 18.03 -6.12 -8.18
CA LEU A 174 17.76 -4.74 -7.77
C LEU A 174 16.27 -4.41 -7.81
N ALA A 175 15.53 -4.89 -8.82
CA ALA A 175 14.08 -4.71 -8.89
C ALA A 175 13.35 -5.41 -7.73
N GLU A 176 13.80 -6.61 -7.33
CA GLU A 176 13.29 -7.34 -6.16
C GLU A 176 13.58 -6.59 -4.85
N GLN A 177 14.81 -6.08 -4.67
CA GLN A 177 15.18 -5.27 -3.50
C GLN A 177 14.36 -3.98 -3.40
N LEU A 178 14.16 -3.27 -4.52
CA LEU A 178 13.33 -2.07 -4.58
C LEU A 178 11.87 -2.37 -4.25
N SER A 179 11.33 -3.48 -4.76
CA SER A 179 9.96 -3.92 -4.48
C SER A 179 9.74 -4.20 -2.98
N ARG A 180 10.71 -4.89 -2.35
CA ARG A 180 10.72 -5.10 -0.90
C ARG A 180 10.80 -3.77 -0.13
N HIS A 181 11.68 -2.86 -0.54
CA HIS A 181 11.82 -1.56 0.11
C HIS A 181 10.52 -0.73 0.04
N VAL A 182 9.84 -0.74 -1.11
CA VAL A 182 8.54 -0.07 -1.29
C VAL A 182 7.48 -0.64 -0.34
N TYR A 183 7.45 -1.97 -0.15
CA TYR A 183 6.56 -2.60 0.82
C TYR A 183 6.90 -2.24 2.26
N GLU A 184 8.17 -2.26 2.63
CA GLU A 184 8.61 -1.90 4.00
C GLU A 184 8.31 -0.44 4.32
N MET A 185 8.45 0.47 3.35
CA MET A 185 7.99 1.85 3.47
C MET A 185 6.48 1.94 3.70
N ALA A 186 5.68 1.15 2.98
CA ALA A 186 4.24 1.11 3.16
C ALA A 186 3.86 0.59 4.56
N LYS A 187 4.54 -0.47 5.05
CA LYS A 187 4.38 -0.97 6.43
C LYS A 187 4.74 0.09 7.47
N LEU A 188 5.85 0.80 7.26
CA LEU A 188 6.30 1.87 8.15
C LEU A 188 5.25 2.99 8.27
N SER A 189 4.63 3.36 7.15
CA SER A 189 3.62 4.44 7.12
C SER A 189 2.39 4.15 7.98
N VAL A 190 2.01 2.88 8.13
CA VAL A 190 0.85 2.45 8.92
C VAL A 190 1.23 1.92 10.31
N GLY A 191 2.48 2.11 10.74
CA GLY A 191 2.99 1.60 12.01
C GLY A 191 3.06 0.07 12.10
N GLY A 192 3.05 -0.63 10.95
CA GLY A 192 3.05 -2.09 10.86
C GLY A 192 4.43 -2.73 10.87
N LEU A 193 5.51 -1.97 11.08
CA LEU A 193 6.87 -2.49 11.15
C LEU A 193 7.26 -2.75 12.60
N GLU A 194 7.54 -4.00 12.93
CA GLU A 194 7.87 -4.39 14.30
C GLU A 194 9.27 -3.89 14.70
N PRO A 195 9.54 -3.68 16.00
CA PRO A 195 10.85 -3.18 16.46
C PRO A 195 12.05 -4.05 16.04
N ASN A 196 11.84 -5.36 15.93
CA ASN A 196 12.86 -6.31 15.46
C ASN A 196 13.11 -6.23 13.93
N GLU A 197 12.15 -5.74 13.16
CA GLU A 197 12.26 -5.55 11.71
C GLU A 197 12.95 -4.22 11.35
N LEU A 198 12.85 -3.20 12.20
CA LEU A 198 13.40 -1.85 11.96
C LEU A 198 14.90 -1.86 11.65
N ALA A 199 15.69 -2.60 12.43
CA ALA A 199 17.14 -2.70 12.21
C ALA A 199 17.46 -3.32 10.83
N GLY A 200 16.70 -4.35 10.43
CA GLY A 200 16.85 -4.98 9.13
C GLY A 200 16.45 -4.06 7.98
N PHE A 201 15.35 -3.31 8.15
CA PHE A 201 14.90 -2.31 7.17
C PHE A 201 15.95 -1.21 6.98
N GLN A 202 16.51 -0.68 8.07
CA GLN A 202 17.55 0.34 8.02
C GLN A 202 18.78 -0.16 7.27
N GLN A 203 19.28 -1.35 7.61
CA GLN A 203 20.45 -1.94 6.95
C GLN A 203 20.19 -2.15 5.45
N ARG A 204 19.07 -2.79 5.08
CA ARG A 204 18.71 -3.00 3.66
C ARG A 204 18.55 -1.70 2.89
N SER A 205 18.01 -0.66 3.53
CA SER A 205 17.86 0.65 2.91
C SER A 205 19.21 1.31 2.62
N CYS A 206 20.17 1.22 3.56
CA CYS A 206 21.54 1.68 3.35
C CYS A 206 22.25 0.90 2.23
N ASP A 207 22.13 -0.42 2.24
CA ASP A 207 22.75 -1.29 1.23
C ASP A 207 22.19 -1.00 -0.17
N LEU A 208 20.87 -0.85 -0.28
CA LEU A 208 20.18 -0.50 -1.52
C LEU A 208 20.61 0.88 -2.05
N MET A 209 20.68 1.89 -1.19
CA MET A 209 21.19 3.22 -1.59
C MET A 209 22.67 3.16 -2.02
N GLY A 210 23.49 2.35 -1.35
CA GLY A 210 24.88 2.12 -1.72
C GLY A 210 25.01 1.47 -3.10
N GLU A 211 24.19 0.46 -3.41
CA GLU A 211 24.17 -0.18 -4.72
C GLU A 211 23.74 0.80 -5.83
N LEU A 212 22.69 1.59 -5.59
CA LEU A 212 22.23 2.61 -6.54
C LEU A 212 23.30 3.67 -6.79
N MET A 213 24.01 4.11 -5.76
CA MET A 213 25.11 5.08 -5.90
C MET A 213 26.25 4.52 -6.75
N ASN A 214 26.61 3.24 -6.57
CA ASN A 214 27.65 2.60 -7.37
C ASN A 214 27.28 2.43 -8.86
N ARG A 215 25.99 2.41 -9.20
CA ARG A 215 25.54 2.37 -10.60
C ARG A 215 25.45 3.76 -11.26
N GLY A 216 25.37 4.82 -10.45
CA GLY A 216 25.31 6.20 -10.93
C GLY A 216 26.69 6.85 -11.14
N LEU A 217 27.74 6.25 -10.58
CA LEU A 217 29.15 6.62 -10.80
C LEU A 217 29.72 5.90 -12.02
#